data_AF-A0A1M5Q386-F1
#
_entry.id   AF-A0A1M5Q386-F1
#
_cell.length_a   1.000
_cell.length_b   1.000
_cell.length_c   1.000
_cell.angle_alpha   90.00
_cell.angle_beta   90.00
_cell.angle_gamma   90.00
#
_symmetry.space_group_name_H-M   'P 1'
#
loop_
_entity.id
_entity.type
_entity.pdbx_description
1 polymer ?
#
loop_
_entity_poly.entity_id
_entity_poly.type
_entity_poly.pdbx_seq_one_letter_code
_entity_poly.pdbx_strand_id
1 'polypeptide(L)'
;MSLIQINSLGVTLSDPLFSDLTFTLNKGDRLGLIAANGRGKSTLLSVISGGLEQTTGEITTARGLRVGEVAQYISADQLNLTLYDLVLAALPQDQADYESWRVDVALSDLNVPYDIQHTTLSELSGGWQRTALLAATWITEPDVLLLDEPTNHLDLGRIGLLQNWLSGLPKDTAVILTSHDRAFLDEVTNRTLFLRPERSRIFNAPFSTARQELDIADEADARKFANDLNKAQQLRKQAAKLKNIGINSGSDLLVVKTKQLNERAAKLEAAAKPAHTERSAGDIKLTNSGTHAKALVTLDELDVETPDSRLLYKTGKKWIARGDRVVLLGSNGTGKTTLVRQVHEALLGQESPIKSAASVQLGYSDQHLTQFDMTDTPMQAVTGAFDIGDQRARGLLAGAGVSIQMQDTKIEALSGGQRARLAMLILRLQNPNFYLLDEPTNHLDIEGQEVLEHELCEHGVSCLLVSHDRSFVRNVGNRFWQIKGKRLEEVDGPSDFFAQELRASD
;
A
#
# COMPACT_ATOMS: atom_id res chain seq x y z
N MET A 1 27.92 -1.00 14.55
CA MET A 1 27.85 0.30 15.25
C MET A 1 26.49 0.92 14.93
N SER A 2 25.88 1.59 15.90
CA SER A 2 24.63 2.34 15.72
C SER A 2 24.89 3.62 14.92
N LEU A 3 24.10 3.87 13.89
CA LEU A 3 24.12 5.10 13.10
C LEU A 3 23.12 6.12 13.65
N ILE A 4 21.91 5.66 13.99
CA ILE A 4 20.82 6.48 14.51
C ILE A 4 20.19 5.78 15.70
N GLN A 5 19.96 6.51 16.79
CA GLN A 5 19.20 6.07 17.94
C GLN A 5 18.02 7.00 18.17
N ILE A 6 16.82 6.44 18.20
CA ILE A 6 15.57 7.16 18.42
C ILE A 6 15.00 6.72 19.76
N ASN A 7 14.75 7.67 20.66
CA ASN A 7 14.26 7.42 22.02
C ASN A 7 12.95 8.17 22.28
N SER A 8 11.87 7.42 22.55
CA SER A 8 10.51 7.94 22.85
C SER A 8 10.07 9.09 21.93
N LEU A 9 10.35 8.97 20.64
CA LEU A 9 10.03 9.97 19.64
C LEU A 9 8.52 10.07 19.42
N GLY A 10 8.03 11.30 19.31
CA GLY A 10 6.64 11.56 18.95
C GLY A 10 6.49 12.84 18.15
N VAL A 11 5.54 12.82 17.22
CA VAL A 11 5.24 13.94 16.33
C VAL A 11 3.75 14.21 16.34
N THR A 12 3.39 15.46 16.60
CA THR A 12 2.03 15.96 16.62
C THR A 12 1.93 17.17 15.68
N LEU A 13 1.00 17.11 14.73
CA LEU A 13 0.64 18.25 13.89
C LEU A 13 -0.68 18.84 14.40
N SER A 14 -1.78 18.68 13.67
CA SER A 14 -3.14 18.91 14.21
C SER A 14 -3.55 17.82 15.20
N ASP A 15 -3.20 16.58 14.87
CA ASP A 15 -3.44 15.38 15.67
C ASP A 15 -2.11 14.63 15.87
N PRO A 16 -1.97 13.82 16.95
CA PRO A 16 -0.80 12.97 17.13
C PRO A 16 -0.66 11.96 15.98
N LEU A 17 0.47 11.99 15.28
CA LEU A 17 0.75 11.04 14.20
C LEU A 17 1.25 9.71 14.76
N PHE A 18 2.25 9.79 15.65
CA PHE A 18 2.82 8.67 16.40
C PHE A 18 3.49 9.17 17.68
N SER A 19 3.61 8.27 18.65
CA SER A 19 4.18 8.55 19.97
C SER A 19 4.97 7.37 20.52
N ASP A 20 5.93 7.67 21.41
CA ASP A 20 6.76 6.69 22.12
C ASP A 20 7.53 5.72 21.19
N LEU A 21 7.95 6.21 20.03
CA LEU A 21 8.73 5.42 19.07
C LEU A 21 10.18 5.33 19.55
N THR A 22 10.65 4.10 19.79
CA THR A 22 12.03 3.82 20.22
C THR A 22 12.63 2.72 19.36
N PHE A 23 13.73 3.00 18.68
CA PHE A 23 14.52 1.99 17.98
C PHE A 23 15.95 2.48 17.67
N THR A 24 16.80 1.54 17.25
CA THR A 24 18.16 1.82 16.78
C THR A 24 18.31 1.34 15.35
N LEU A 25 18.94 2.17 14.51
CA LEU A 25 19.39 1.83 13.17
C LEU A 25 20.91 1.61 13.20
N ASN A 26 21.35 0.42 12.80
CA ASN A 26 22.74 0.05 12.70
C ASN A 26 23.21 0.02 11.24
N LYS A 27 24.53 0.03 11.06
CA LYS A 27 25.15 -0.27 9.76
C LYS A 27 24.60 -1.57 9.16
N GLY A 28 24.23 -1.54 7.88
CA GLY A 28 23.69 -2.69 7.16
C GLY A 28 22.22 -3.02 7.43
N ASP A 29 21.55 -2.30 8.32
CA ASP A 29 20.10 -2.46 8.49
C ASP A 29 19.37 -2.05 7.19
N ARG A 30 18.36 -2.84 6.82
CA ARG A 30 17.44 -2.57 5.73
C ARG A 30 16.04 -2.55 6.32
N LEU A 31 15.60 -1.37 6.74
CA LEU A 31 14.36 -1.17 7.48
C LEU A 31 13.21 -0.81 6.54
N GLY A 32 12.21 -1.69 6.45
CA GLY A 32 10.91 -1.36 5.85
C GLY A 32 10.06 -0.56 6.84
N LEU A 33 9.61 0.63 6.45
CA LEU A 33 8.70 1.49 7.22
C LEU A 33 7.27 1.35 6.68
N ILE A 34 6.42 0.71 7.47
CA ILE A 34 5.02 0.41 7.13
C ILE A 34 4.11 1.24 8.01
N ALA A 35 3.16 1.95 7.39
CA ALA A 35 2.10 2.65 8.09
C ALA A 35 0.88 2.79 7.16
N ALA A 36 -0.31 2.87 7.75
CA ALA A 36 -1.49 3.28 7.01
C ALA A 36 -1.33 4.72 6.46
N ASN A 37 -2.12 5.05 5.43
CA ASN A 37 -2.10 6.37 4.83
C ASN A 37 -2.34 7.49 5.86
N GLY A 38 -1.51 8.53 5.83
CA GLY A 38 -1.62 9.68 6.75
C GLY A 38 -1.08 9.43 8.16
N ARG A 39 -0.41 8.31 8.43
CA ARG A 39 0.18 7.99 9.76
C ARG A 39 1.62 8.48 9.96
N GLY A 40 2.13 9.32 9.06
CA GLY A 40 3.42 9.99 9.23
C GLY A 40 4.64 9.23 8.71
N LYS A 41 4.50 8.39 7.66
CA LYS A 41 5.64 7.74 6.97
C LYS A 41 6.69 8.77 6.51
N SER A 42 6.29 9.65 5.60
CA SER A 42 7.14 10.74 5.09
C SER A 42 7.56 11.68 6.21
N THR A 43 6.69 11.94 7.19
CA THR A 43 7.01 12.76 8.36
C THR A 43 8.15 12.16 9.18
N LEU A 44 8.15 10.86 9.43
CA LEU A 44 9.25 10.20 10.15
C LEU A 44 10.55 10.28 9.35
N LEU A 45 10.51 10.10 8.02
CA LEU A 45 11.69 10.27 7.17
C LEU A 45 12.24 11.70 7.24
N SER A 46 11.37 12.72 7.14
CA SER A 46 11.78 14.12 7.26
C SER A 46 12.33 14.48 8.64
N VAL A 47 11.82 13.85 9.71
CA VAL A 47 12.37 14.03 11.06
C VAL A 47 13.76 13.37 11.17
N ILE A 48 13.96 12.20 10.55
CA ILE A 48 15.26 11.50 10.53
C ILE A 48 16.30 12.27 9.69
N SER A 49 15.91 12.89 8.59
CA SER A 49 16.79 13.72 7.75
C SER A 49 17.05 15.11 8.32
N GLY A 50 16.31 15.51 9.37
CA GLY A 50 16.42 16.83 9.99
C GLY A 50 15.63 17.94 9.29
N GLY A 51 14.77 17.60 8.33
CA GLY A 51 13.85 18.53 7.67
C GLY A 51 12.64 18.94 8.52
N LEU A 52 12.32 18.19 9.58
CA LEU A 52 11.25 18.51 10.53
C LEU A 52 11.69 18.23 11.98
N GLU A 53 11.31 19.11 12.91
CA GLU A 53 11.55 18.89 14.34
C GLU A 53 10.48 17.96 14.96
N GLN A 54 10.93 17.08 15.84
CA GLN A 54 10.04 16.26 16.66
C GLN A 54 9.33 17.06 17.75
N THR A 55 8.13 16.61 18.15
CA THR A 55 7.40 17.23 19.25
C THR A 55 7.88 16.72 20.61
N THR A 56 8.24 15.44 20.69
CA THR A 56 8.71 14.77 21.91
C THR A 56 9.80 13.76 21.59
N GLY A 57 10.61 13.42 22.59
CA GLY A 57 11.73 12.50 22.45
C GLY A 57 12.94 13.13 21.76
N GLU A 58 13.90 12.28 21.41
CA GLU A 58 15.17 12.71 20.83
C GLU A 58 15.67 11.71 19.77
N ILE A 59 16.44 12.24 18.82
CA ILE A 59 17.21 11.47 17.85
C ILE A 59 18.69 11.79 18.06
N THR A 60 19.48 10.75 18.31
CA THR A 60 20.93 10.84 18.38
C THR A 60 21.54 10.19 17.15
N THR A 61 22.43 10.90 16.45
CA THR A 61 23.11 10.40 15.25
C THR A 61 24.61 10.23 15.50
N ALA A 62 25.24 9.32 14.76
CA ALA A 62 26.69 9.17 14.77
C ALA A 62 27.38 10.45 14.26
N ARG A 63 28.54 10.79 14.83
CA ARG A 63 29.28 11.98 14.42
C ARG A 63 29.68 11.89 12.94
N GLY A 64 29.28 12.90 12.16
CA GLY A 64 29.60 12.99 10.72
C GLY A 64 28.71 12.12 9.84
N LEU A 65 27.58 11.60 10.36
CA LEU A 65 26.63 10.79 9.60
C LEU A 65 26.10 11.57 8.39
N ARG A 66 26.23 10.97 7.20
CA ARG A 66 25.61 11.47 5.96
C ARG A 66 24.28 10.75 5.73
N VAL A 67 23.19 11.51 5.77
CA VAL A 67 21.85 11.00 5.49
C VAL A 67 21.45 11.49 4.10
N GLY A 68 21.19 10.56 3.18
CA GLY A 68 20.69 10.84 1.84
C GLY A 68 19.19 10.57 1.76
N GLU A 69 18.39 11.62 1.66
CA GLU A 69 16.95 11.49 1.40
C GLU A 69 16.68 11.66 -0.11
N VAL A 70 16.06 10.66 -0.72
CA VAL A 70 15.68 10.74 -2.12
C VAL A 70 14.38 11.52 -2.23
N ALA A 71 14.42 12.63 -2.96
CA ALA A 71 13.25 13.46 -3.19
C ALA A 71 12.13 12.67 -3.87
N GLN A 72 10.87 13.03 -3.57
CA GLN A 72 9.72 12.37 -4.18
C GLN A 72 9.55 12.73 -5.66
N TYR A 73 9.80 14.00 -6.02
CA TYR A 73 9.57 14.55 -7.35
C TYR A 73 10.74 15.46 -7.76
N ILE A 74 10.94 15.57 -9.07
CA ILE A 74 11.85 16.56 -9.65
C ILE A 74 11.17 17.93 -9.60
N SER A 75 11.88 18.96 -9.15
CA SER A 75 11.33 20.31 -9.08
C SER A 75 11.22 20.94 -10.47
N ALA A 76 10.31 21.90 -10.64
CA ALA A 76 10.01 22.49 -11.95
C ALA A 76 11.23 23.17 -12.61
N ASP A 77 12.12 23.74 -11.80
CA ASP A 77 13.39 24.33 -12.23
C ASP A 77 14.42 23.28 -12.68
N GLN A 78 14.36 22.07 -12.13
CA GLN A 78 15.25 20.97 -12.50
C GLN A 78 14.82 20.25 -13.78
N LEU A 79 13.55 20.32 -14.20
CA LEU A 79 13.03 19.59 -15.37
C LEU A 79 13.74 19.92 -16.69
N ASN A 80 14.39 21.07 -16.79
CA ASN A 80 15.15 21.51 -17.96
C ASN A 80 16.59 20.96 -17.99
N LEU A 81 17.06 20.36 -16.90
CA LEU A 81 18.38 19.73 -16.83
C LEU A 81 18.36 18.38 -17.55
N THR A 82 19.53 17.95 -18.03
CA THR A 82 19.71 16.54 -18.39
C THR A 82 19.80 15.66 -17.15
N LEU A 83 19.58 14.36 -17.31
CA LEU A 83 19.77 13.41 -16.21
C LEU A 83 21.18 13.51 -15.64
N TYR A 84 22.19 13.56 -16.51
CA TYR A 84 23.59 13.71 -16.13
C TYR A 84 23.83 15.00 -15.32
N ASP A 85 23.30 16.13 -15.80
CA ASP A 85 23.50 17.43 -15.14
C ASP A 85 22.84 17.50 -13.75
N LEU A 86 21.70 16.84 -13.56
CA LEU A 86 21.08 16.74 -12.24
C LEU A 86 21.97 15.99 -11.24
N VAL A 87 22.58 14.89 -11.67
CA VAL A 87 23.48 14.10 -10.82
C VAL A 87 24.77 14.85 -10.56
N LEU A 88 25.33 15.52 -11.58
CA LEU A 88 26.50 16.37 -11.42
C LEU A 88 26.24 17.53 -10.44
N ALA A 89 25.05 18.14 -10.50
CA ALA A 89 24.67 19.24 -9.62
C ALA A 89 24.52 18.83 -8.14
N ALA A 90 24.46 17.53 -7.84
CA ALA A 90 24.46 17.04 -6.46
C ALA A 90 25.87 17.04 -5.82
N LEU A 91 26.93 17.13 -6.62
CA LEU A 91 28.28 17.32 -6.11
C LEU A 91 28.51 18.79 -5.70
N PRO A 92 29.37 19.03 -4.69
CA PRO A 92 29.87 20.38 -4.40
C PRO A 92 30.47 21.03 -5.67
N GLN A 93 30.21 22.32 -5.88
CA GLN A 93 30.63 23.03 -7.10
C GLN A 93 32.15 22.99 -7.34
N ASP A 94 32.94 22.96 -6.26
CA ASP A 94 34.39 22.85 -6.31
C ASP A 94 34.89 21.45 -6.71
N GLN A 95 34.05 20.42 -6.58
CA GLN A 95 34.35 19.04 -6.97
C GLN A 95 33.86 18.72 -8.39
N ALA A 96 32.74 19.30 -8.81
CA ALA A 96 32.08 18.98 -10.07
C ALA A 96 33.01 19.03 -11.30
N ASP A 97 33.95 19.98 -11.35
CA ASP A 97 34.88 20.16 -12.47
C ASP A 97 35.88 19.01 -12.67
N TYR A 98 36.28 18.32 -11.58
CA TYR A 98 37.31 17.28 -11.61
C TYR A 98 36.79 15.89 -11.21
N GLU A 99 35.63 15.82 -10.57
CA GLU A 99 34.99 14.58 -10.11
C GLU A 99 33.78 14.16 -10.96
N SER A 100 33.60 14.74 -12.14
CA SER A 100 32.53 14.38 -13.07
C SER A 100 32.50 12.88 -13.41
N TRP A 101 33.63 12.19 -13.39
CA TRP A 101 33.72 10.72 -13.55
C TRP A 101 32.90 9.93 -12.50
N ARG A 102 32.63 10.51 -11.31
CA ARG A 102 31.78 9.88 -10.30
C ARG A 102 30.32 9.81 -10.75
N VAL A 103 29.90 10.72 -11.63
CA VAL A 103 28.58 10.68 -12.27
C VAL A 103 28.48 9.42 -13.13
N ASP A 104 29.48 9.14 -13.97
CA ASP A 104 29.51 7.93 -14.80
C ASP A 104 29.41 6.66 -13.96
N VAL A 105 30.11 6.60 -12.81
CA VAL A 105 30.04 5.46 -11.88
C VAL A 105 28.65 5.34 -11.27
N ALA A 106 28.08 6.41 -10.73
CA ALA A 106 26.76 6.38 -10.10
C ALA A 106 25.66 5.99 -11.10
N LEU A 107 25.75 6.48 -12.35
CA LEU A 107 24.83 6.14 -13.43
C LEU A 107 25.03 4.70 -13.92
N SER A 108 26.26 4.21 -13.95
CA SER A 108 26.56 2.80 -14.26
C SER A 108 26.04 1.86 -13.19
N ASP A 109 26.17 2.19 -11.90
CA ASP A 109 25.67 1.38 -10.78
C ASP A 109 24.14 1.18 -10.86
N LEU A 110 23.44 2.18 -11.40
CA LEU A 110 21.98 2.17 -11.60
C LEU A 110 21.57 1.70 -13.00
N ASN A 111 22.51 1.20 -13.81
CA ASN A 111 22.28 0.73 -15.18
C ASN A 111 21.58 1.76 -16.08
N VAL A 112 21.97 3.04 -15.99
CA VAL A 112 21.40 4.12 -16.84
C VAL A 112 22.08 4.11 -18.21
N PRO A 113 21.34 3.84 -19.31
CA PRO A 113 21.89 3.84 -20.67
C PRO A 113 22.42 5.21 -21.10
N TYR A 114 23.51 5.24 -21.86
CA TYR A 114 24.20 6.46 -22.26
C TYR A 114 23.31 7.49 -22.99
N ASP A 115 22.39 7.03 -23.84
CA ASP A 115 21.42 7.88 -24.55
C ASP A 115 20.42 8.57 -23.59
N ILE A 116 20.05 7.89 -22.52
CA ILE A 116 19.17 8.42 -21.47
C ILE A 116 19.89 9.48 -20.63
N GLN A 117 21.19 9.34 -20.38
CA GLN A 117 21.96 10.25 -19.53
C GLN A 117 21.92 11.70 -20.02
N HIS A 118 21.91 11.90 -21.34
CA HIS A 118 21.91 13.22 -21.97
C HIS A 118 20.52 13.70 -22.41
N THR A 119 19.47 12.96 -22.08
CA THR A 119 18.09 13.38 -22.33
C THR A 119 17.60 14.32 -21.23
N THR A 120 16.77 15.31 -21.58
CA THR A 120 16.22 16.24 -20.58
C THR A 120 15.21 15.55 -19.68
N LEU A 121 15.19 15.92 -18.39
CA LEU A 121 14.32 15.28 -17.40
C LEU A 121 12.83 15.41 -17.76
N SER A 122 12.42 16.50 -18.41
CA SER A 122 11.04 16.70 -18.88
C SER A 122 10.58 15.70 -19.96
N GLU A 123 11.51 15.16 -20.75
CA GLU A 123 11.25 14.17 -21.80
C GLU A 123 11.30 12.73 -21.27
N LEU A 124 11.87 12.53 -20.08
CA LEU A 124 12.04 11.22 -19.48
C LEU A 124 10.75 10.73 -18.81
N SER A 125 10.52 9.42 -18.92
CA SER A 125 9.47 8.74 -18.14
C SER A 125 9.71 8.91 -16.63
N GLY A 126 8.65 8.89 -15.82
CA GLY A 126 8.75 9.04 -14.36
C GLY A 126 9.73 8.08 -13.67
N GLY A 127 9.88 6.84 -14.15
CA GLY A 127 10.88 5.93 -13.57
C GLY A 127 12.34 6.29 -13.90
N TRP A 128 12.61 6.93 -15.06
CA TRP A 128 13.93 7.48 -15.35
C TRP A 128 14.20 8.73 -14.51
N GLN A 129 13.20 9.60 -14.33
CA GLN A 129 13.28 10.72 -13.40
C GLN A 129 13.59 10.25 -11.97
N ARG A 130 12.94 9.17 -11.52
CA ARG A 130 13.21 8.56 -10.21
C ARG A 130 14.64 8.00 -10.10
N THR A 131 15.13 7.38 -11.16
CA THR A 131 16.51 6.86 -11.24
C THR A 131 17.52 8.01 -11.18
N ALA A 132 17.22 9.15 -11.81
CA ALA A 132 18.04 10.36 -11.72
C ALA A 132 18.13 10.88 -10.28
N LEU A 133 17.01 10.93 -9.56
CA LEU A 133 16.98 11.33 -8.14
C LEU A 133 17.77 10.36 -7.25
N LEU A 134 17.65 9.05 -7.50
CA LEU A 134 18.43 8.02 -6.81
C LEU A 134 19.94 8.23 -7.04
N ALA A 135 20.35 8.46 -8.28
CA ALA A 135 21.76 8.71 -8.63
C ALA A 135 22.29 10.00 -7.98
N ALA A 136 21.50 11.09 -8.02
CA ALA A 136 21.84 12.37 -7.42
C ALA A 136 21.99 12.28 -5.89
N THR A 137 21.19 11.44 -5.22
CA THR A 137 21.40 11.17 -3.80
C THR A 137 22.59 10.24 -3.55
N TRP A 138 22.75 9.20 -4.39
CA TRP A 138 23.79 8.17 -4.20
C TRP A 138 25.21 8.70 -4.37
N ILE A 139 25.43 9.63 -5.31
CA ILE A 139 26.75 10.23 -5.56
C ILE A 139 27.31 10.99 -4.35
N THR A 140 26.46 11.37 -3.38
CA THR A 140 26.87 11.98 -2.11
C THR A 140 27.45 10.98 -1.09
N GLU A 141 27.43 9.68 -1.44
CA GLU A 141 27.89 8.54 -0.63
C GLU A 141 27.27 8.52 0.78
N PRO A 142 25.94 8.44 0.89
CA PRO A 142 25.27 8.47 2.18
C PRO A 142 25.57 7.22 3.04
N ASP A 143 25.70 7.41 4.35
CA ASP A 143 25.77 6.32 5.32
C ASP A 143 24.38 5.71 5.59
N VAL A 144 23.35 6.54 5.49
CA VAL A 144 21.92 6.16 5.60
C VAL A 144 21.17 6.68 4.39
N LEU A 145 20.50 5.79 3.68
CA LEU A 145 19.63 6.14 2.55
C LEU A 145 18.16 6.07 2.98
N LEU A 146 17.41 7.15 2.72
CA LEU A 146 15.98 7.24 2.98
C LEU A 146 15.22 7.26 1.65
N LEU A 147 14.32 6.29 1.46
CA LEU A 147 13.55 6.11 0.23
C LEU A 147 12.06 6.14 0.52
N ASP A 148 11.36 7.17 0.04
CA ASP A 148 9.91 7.25 0.20
C ASP A 148 9.18 6.74 -1.06
N GLU A 149 8.58 5.56 -0.98
CA GLU A 149 7.83 4.86 -2.03
C GLU A 149 8.62 4.75 -3.35
N PRO A 150 9.83 4.15 -3.36
CA PRO A 150 10.70 4.13 -4.52
C PRO A 150 10.20 3.24 -5.67
N THR A 151 9.21 2.38 -5.41
CA THR A 151 8.58 1.50 -6.39
C THR A 151 7.43 2.17 -7.14
N ASN A 152 6.97 3.34 -6.71
CA ASN A 152 5.83 4.00 -7.35
C ASN A 152 6.15 4.38 -8.79
N HIS A 153 5.20 4.12 -9.69
CA HIS A 153 5.30 4.39 -11.12
C HIS A 153 6.44 3.64 -11.83
N LEU A 154 7.04 2.63 -11.20
CA LEU A 154 8.00 1.73 -11.83
C LEU A 154 7.27 0.51 -12.39
N ASP A 155 7.75 0.03 -13.53
CA ASP A 155 7.36 -1.27 -14.06
C ASP A 155 8.17 -2.39 -13.40
N LEU A 156 7.80 -3.64 -13.65
CA LEU A 156 8.44 -4.80 -13.04
C LEU A 156 9.95 -4.87 -13.37
N GLY A 157 10.35 -4.50 -14.59
CA GLY A 157 11.77 -4.48 -14.98
C GLY A 157 12.58 -3.49 -14.14
N ARG A 158 12.09 -2.25 -13.99
CA ARG A 158 12.74 -1.24 -13.16
C ARG A 158 12.70 -1.56 -11.67
N ILE A 159 11.64 -2.20 -11.19
CA ILE A 159 11.61 -2.74 -9.83
C ILE A 159 12.73 -3.76 -9.64
N GLY A 160 12.98 -4.61 -10.64
CA GLY A 160 14.12 -5.56 -10.65
C GLY A 160 15.47 -4.87 -10.60
N LEU A 161 15.69 -3.83 -11.42
CA LEU A 161 16.91 -3.01 -11.37
C LEU A 161 17.13 -2.38 -9.99
N LEU A 162 16.07 -1.81 -9.40
CA LEU A 162 16.14 -1.21 -8.07
C LEU A 162 16.44 -2.26 -6.99
N GLN A 163 15.86 -3.46 -7.07
CA GLN A 163 16.15 -4.58 -6.17
C GLN A 163 17.63 -4.99 -6.24
N ASN A 164 18.15 -5.14 -7.46
CA ASN A 164 19.54 -5.51 -7.69
C ASN A 164 20.49 -4.44 -7.15
N TRP A 165 20.20 -3.17 -7.41
CA TRP A 165 20.99 -2.05 -6.89
C TRP A 165 20.98 -2.00 -5.35
N LEU A 166 19.81 -2.08 -4.71
CA LEU A 166 19.68 -2.10 -3.24
C LEU A 166 20.42 -3.28 -2.59
N SER A 167 20.41 -4.43 -3.25
CA SER A 167 21.12 -5.63 -2.83
C SER A 167 22.64 -5.52 -3.02
N GLY A 168 23.07 -4.77 -4.03
CA GLY A 168 24.48 -4.48 -4.34
C GLY A 168 25.10 -3.36 -3.50
N LEU A 169 24.29 -2.59 -2.76
CA LEU A 169 24.79 -1.53 -1.89
C LEU A 169 25.85 -2.03 -0.89
N PRO A 170 26.80 -1.18 -0.49
CA PRO A 170 27.77 -1.52 0.55
C PRO A 170 27.09 -2.06 1.82
N LYS A 171 27.70 -3.09 2.42
CA LYS A 171 27.18 -3.76 3.64
C LYS A 171 27.02 -2.82 4.83
N ASP A 172 27.79 -1.74 4.87
CA ASP A 172 27.79 -0.78 5.97
C ASP A 172 26.72 0.32 5.80
N THR A 173 26.23 0.56 4.59
CA THR A 173 25.15 1.52 4.33
C THR A 173 23.88 1.01 4.98
N ALA A 174 23.14 1.84 5.71
CA ALA A 174 21.80 1.50 6.19
C ALA A 174 20.75 2.08 5.24
N VAL A 175 19.59 1.43 5.13
CA VAL A 175 18.48 1.91 4.30
C VAL A 175 17.21 1.92 5.15
N ILE A 176 16.46 3.01 5.08
CA ILE A 176 15.06 3.06 5.51
C ILE A 176 14.23 3.31 4.27
N LEU A 177 13.25 2.46 3.99
CA LEU A 177 12.37 2.65 2.85
C LEU A 177 10.91 2.39 3.19
N THR A 178 10.04 3.13 2.53
CA THR A 178 8.59 2.88 2.52
C THR A 178 8.22 2.26 1.19
N SER A 179 7.27 1.34 1.16
CA SER A 179 6.72 0.80 -0.08
C SER A 179 5.36 0.17 0.19
N HIS A 180 4.49 0.20 -0.81
CA HIS A 180 3.28 -0.60 -0.88
C HIS A 180 3.46 -1.93 -1.64
N ASP A 181 4.63 -2.20 -2.23
CA ASP A 181 4.96 -3.50 -2.83
C ASP A 181 5.54 -4.43 -1.75
N ARG A 182 4.69 -5.35 -1.28
CA ARG A 182 5.04 -6.35 -0.26
C ARG A 182 6.16 -7.29 -0.70
N ALA A 183 6.14 -7.70 -1.96
CA ALA A 183 7.18 -8.58 -2.51
C ALA A 183 8.52 -7.84 -2.68
N PHE A 184 8.49 -6.53 -2.92
CA PHE A 184 9.70 -5.70 -2.91
C PHE A 184 10.26 -5.60 -1.50
N LEU A 185 9.41 -5.27 -0.52
CA LEU A 185 9.81 -5.21 0.89
C LEU A 185 10.44 -6.52 1.38
N ASP A 186 9.86 -7.66 1.04
CA ASP A 186 10.41 -8.97 1.42
C ASP A 186 11.81 -9.23 0.83
N GLU A 187 12.07 -8.72 -0.38
CA GLU A 187 13.36 -8.92 -1.06
C GLU A 187 14.45 -7.99 -0.52
N VAL A 188 14.12 -6.71 -0.26
CA VAL A 188 15.14 -5.68 0.02
C VAL A 188 15.29 -5.33 1.50
N THR A 189 14.37 -5.79 2.37
CA THR A 189 14.38 -5.45 3.80
C THR A 189 14.70 -6.66 4.68
N ASN A 190 15.34 -6.41 5.82
CA ASN A 190 15.65 -7.42 6.84
C ASN A 190 15.02 -7.11 8.20
N ARG A 191 14.42 -5.93 8.34
CA ARG A 191 13.69 -5.47 9.52
C ARG A 191 12.46 -4.70 9.05
N THR A 192 11.38 -4.78 9.82
CA THR A 192 10.13 -4.08 9.50
C THR A 192 9.64 -3.31 10.72
N LEU A 193 9.38 -2.01 10.54
CA LEU A 193 8.75 -1.14 11.52
C LEU A 193 7.30 -0.87 11.09
N PHE A 194 6.35 -1.29 11.91
CA PHE A 194 4.94 -0.92 11.81
C PHE A 194 4.70 0.34 12.63
N LEU A 195 4.64 1.48 11.96
CA LEU A 195 4.38 2.79 12.53
C LEU A 195 2.88 2.95 12.79
N ARG A 196 2.55 3.19 14.06
CA ARG A 196 1.18 3.32 14.57
C ARG A 196 1.10 4.54 15.50
N PRO A 197 -0.09 5.15 15.66
CA PRO A 197 -0.28 6.29 16.57
C PRO A 197 0.24 6.04 17.99
N GLU A 198 0.02 4.82 18.46
CA GLU A 198 0.58 4.28 19.69
C GLU A 198 1.09 2.87 19.41
N ARG A 199 2.09 2.42 20.18
CA ARG A 199 2.61 1.05 20.13
C ARG A 199 3.12 0.65 18.74
N SER A 200 3.91 1.53 18.14
CA SER A 200 4.71 1.15 16.98
C SER A 200 5.60 -0.05 17.34
N ARG A 201 5.68 -1.05 16.47
CA ARG A 201 6.44 -2.29 16.71
C ARG A 201 7.45 -2.50 15.60
N ILE A 202 8.64 -2.93 16.00
CA ILE A 202 9.72 -3.28 15.08
C ILE A 202 10.04 -4.75 15.23
N PHE A 203 10.24 -5.43 14.11
CA PHE A 203 10.57 -6.84 14.04
C PHE A 203 11.84 -7.03 13.22
N ASN A 204 12.65 -8.01 13.60
CA ASN A 204 13.87 -8.36 12.87
C ASN A 204 13.57 -9.40 11.79
N ALA A 205 12.63 -9.05 10.93
CA ALA A 205 12.20 -9.88 9.82
C ALA A 205 11.73 -9.00 8.64
N PRO A 206 11.82 -9.52 7.41
CA PRO A 206 11.17 -8.93 6.24
C PRO A 206 9.64 -8.86 6.41
N PHE A 207 8.99 -8.09 5.55
CA PHE A 207 7.58 -7.70 5.69
C PHE A 207 6.63 -8.86 6.01
N SER A 208 6.59 -9.91 5.20
CA SER A 208 5.59 -10.99 5.32
C SER A 208 5.73 -11.75 6.64
N THR A 209 6.97 -12.00 7.09
CA THR A 209 7.22 -12.66 8.37
C THR A 209 6.90 -11.72 9.53
N ALA A 210 7.33 -10.45 9.43
CA ALA A 210 7.04 -9.44 10.43
C ALA A 210 5.53 -9.18 10.59
N ARG A 211 4.75 -9.29 9.50
CA ARG A 211 3.29 -9.17 9.51
C ARG A 211 2.64 -10.28 10.35
N GLN A 212 3.07 -11.53 10.16
CA GLN A 212 2.60 -12.65 10.97
C GLN A 212 2.98 -12.48 12.46
N GLU A 213 4.21 -12.03 12.74
CA GLU A 213 4.64 -11.75 14.11
C GLU A 213 3.83 -10.61 14.75
N LEU A 214 3.47 -9.59 13.96
CA LEU A 214 2.60 -8.50 14.39
C LEU A 214 1.21 -9.00 14.74
N ASP A 215 0.61 -9.85 13.92
CA ASP A 215 -0.72 -10.39 14.16
C ASP A 215 -0.76 -11.25 15.44
N ILE A 216 0.26 -12.09 15.65
CA ILE A 216 0.44 -12.86 16.90
C ILE A 216 0.57 -11.93 18.11
N ALA A 217 1.35 -10.86 17.97
CA ALA A 217 1.53 -9.84 19.00
C ALA A 217 0.24 -9.11 19.34
N ASP A 218 -0.54 -8.73 18.33
CA ASP A 218 -1.81 -8.04 18.50
C ASP A 218 -2.88 -8.95 19.11
N GLU A 219 -2.93 -10.24 18.72
CA GLU A 219 -3.77 -11.24 19.37
C GLU A 219 -3.41 -11.43 20.85
N ALA A 220 -2.11 -11.48 21.17
CA ALA A 220 -1.65 -11.60 22.55
C ALA A 220 -2.05 -10.37 23.39
N ASP A 221 -1.92 -9.17 22.83
CA ASP A 221 -2.38 -7.92 23.44
C ASP A 221 -3.91 -7.94 23.67
N ALA A 222 -4.68 -8.39 22.69
CA ALA A 222 -6.14 -8.52 22.79
C ALA A 222 -6.56 -9.49 23.89
N ARG A 223 -5.92 -10.66 23.96
CA ARG A 223 -6.16 -11.65 25.02
C ARG A 223 -5.81 -11.09 26.39
N LYS A 224 -4.69 -10.37 26.51
CA LYS A 224 -4.27 -9.71 27.76
C LYS A 224 -5.29 -8.65 28.19
N PHE A 225 -5.72 -7.81 27.27
CA PHE A 225 -6.75 -6.80 27.51
C PHE A 225 -8.06 -7.41 28.00
N ALA A 226 -8.57 -8.43 27.31
CA ALA A 226 -9.79 -9.13 27.71
C ALA A 226 -9.66 -9.77 29.10
N ASN A 227 -8.51 -10.37 29.42
CA ASN A 227 -8.24 -10.95 30.73
C ASN A 227 -8.20 -9.89 31.84
N ASP A 228 -7.58 -8.74 31.59
CA ASP A 228 -7.48 -7.66 32.57
C ASP A 228 -8.84 -7.01 32.84
N LEU A 229 -9.68 -6.82 31.80
CA LEU A 229 -11.07 -6.39 31.95
C LEU A 229 -11.90 -7.39 32.75
N ASN A 230 -11.80 -8.69 32.43
CA ASN A 230 -12.52 -9.73 33.16
C ASN A 230 -12.13 -9.77 34.64
N LYS A 231 -10.83 -9.62 34.97
CA LYS A 231 -10.35 -9.53 36.35
C LYS A 231 -10.88 -8.29 37.05
N ALA A 232 -10.86 -7.13 36.41
CA ALA A 232 -11.39 -5.90 36.98
C ALA A 232 -12.90 -6.02 37.29
N GLN A 233 -13.68 -6.59 36.37
CA GLN A 233 -15.10 -6.86 36.57
C GLN A 233 -15.35 -7.83 37.75
N GLN A 234 -14.56 -8.89 37.87
CA GLN A 234 -14.65 -9.82 39.01
C GLN A 234 -14.35 -9.11 40.34
N LEU A 235 -13.31 -8.27 40.40
CA LEU A 235 -12.98 -7.49 41.60
C LEU A 235 -14.12 -6.53 41.97
N ARG A 236 -14.75 -5.87 40.99
CA ARG A 236 -15.93 -5.03 41.24
C ARG A 236 -17.13 -5.81 41.76
N LYS A 237 -17.41 -7.00 41.21
CA LYS A 237 -18.47 -7.88 41.73
C LYS A 237 -18.20 -8.29 43.18
N GLN A 238 -16.96 -8.64 43.51
CA GLN A 238 -16.55 -8.96 44.89
C GLN A 238 -16.68 -7.74 45.82
N ALA A 239 -16.23 -6.57 45.37
CA ALA A 239 -16.36 -5.31 46.11
C ALA A 239 -17.83 -4.97 46.37
N ALA A 240 -18.71 -5.10 45.37
CA ALA A 240 -20.15 -4.87 45.54
C ALA A 240 -20.79 -5.81 46.56
N LYS A 241 -20.44 -7.11 46.52
CA LYS A 241 -20.92 -8.10 47.50
C LYS A 241 -20.44 -7.75 48.91
N LEU A 242 -19.16 -7.42 49.08
CA LEU A 242 -18.58 -7.04 50.36
C LEU A 242 -19.12 -5.71 50.89
N LYS A 243 -19.43 -4.75 50.01
CA LYS A 243 -20.09 -3.48 50.36
C LYS A 243 -21.45 -3.74 51.01
N ASN A 244 -22.28 -4.57 50.38
CA ASN A 244 -23.62 -4.89 50.89
C ASN A 244 -23.53 -5.60 52.25
N ILE A 245 -22.61 -6.56 52.39
CA ILE A 245 -22.40 -7.26 53.68
C ILE A 245 -21.86 -6.29 54.73
N GLY A 246 -20.87 -5.45 54.40
CA GLY A 246 -20.24 -4.50 55.31
C GLY A 246 -21.23 -3.47 55.86
N ILE A 247 -22.12 -2.94 55.01
CA ILE A 247 -23.19 -2.02 55.42
C ILE A 247 -24.19 -2.72 56.36
N ASN A 248 -24.61 -3.94 56.00
CA ASN A 248 -25.60 -4.67 56.80
C ASN A 248 -25.05 -5.20 58.14
N SER A 249 -23.73 -5.40 58.24
CA SER A 249 -23.06 -5.95 59.43
C SER A 249 -22.31 -4.92 60.28
N GLY A 250 -22.23 -3.66 59.84
CA GLY A 250 -21.50 -2.59 60.53
C GLY A 250 -19.98 -2.81 60.61
N SER A 251 -19.40 -3.57 59.68
CA SER A 251 -17.97 -3.94 59.72
C SER A 251 -17.10 -2.96 58.92
N ASP A 252 -16.37 -2.11 59.63
CA ASP A 252 -15.41 -1.15 59.04
C ASP A 252 -14.32 -1.84 58.20
N LEU A 253 -13.88 -3.04 58.63
CA LEU A 253 -12.88 -3.81 57.91
C LEU A 253 -13.37 -4.24 56.51
N LEU A 254 -14.65 -4.57 56.36
CA LEU A 254 -15.24 -4.92 55.06
C LEU A 254 -15.41 -3.70 54.16
N VAL A 255 -15.64 -2.52 54.74
CA VAL A 255 -15.70 -1.23 54.02
C VAL A 255 -14.32 -0.86 53.46
N VAL A 256 -13.26 -0.96 54.28
CA VAL A 256 -11.87 -0.71 53.83
C VAL A 256 -11.46 -1.70 52.74
N LYS A 257 -11.76 -2.99 52.90
CA LYS A 257 -11.46 -4.02 51.89
C LYS A 257 -12.20 -3.78 50.58
N THR A 258 -13.44 -3.30 50.63
CA THR A 258 -14.20 -2.88 49.44
C THR A 258 -13.49 -1.75 48.69
N LYS A 259 -13.01 -0.72 49.40
CA LYS A 259 -12.27 0.39 48.81
C LYS A 259 -11.00 -0.09 48.10
N GLN A 260 -10.21 -0.96 48.76
CA GLN A 260 -8.99 -1.53 48.18
C GLN A 260 -9.26 -2.36 46.90
N LEU A 261 -10.33 -3.16 46.89
CA LEU A 261 -10.72 -3.94 45.71
C LEU A 261 -11.14 -3.04 44.54
N ASN A 262 -11.87 -1.96 44.82
CA ASN A 262 -12.24 -0.97 43.81
C ASN A 262 -11.04 -0.21 43.25
N GLU A 263 -10.09 0.20 44.10
CA GLU A 263 -8.84 0.83 43.66
C GLU A 263 -8.01 -0.11 42.79
N ARG A 264 -7.94 -1.40 43.15
CA ARG A 264 -7.24 -2.41 42.34
C ARG A 264 -7.92 -2.66 41.00
N ALA A 265 -9.26 -2.71 40.97
CA ALA A 265 -10.02 -2.81 39.73
C ALA A 265 -9.79 -1.58 38.83
N ALA A 266 -9.83 -0.37 39.40
CA ALA A 266 -9.58 0.87 38.67
C ALA A 266 -8.15 0.93 38.07
N LYS A 267 -7.14 0.45 38.81
CA LYS A 267 -5.77 0.32 38.28
C LYS A 267 -5.67 -0.65 37.11
N LEU A 268 -6.36 -1.79 37.18
CA LEU A 268 -6.41 -2.76 36.08
C LEU A 268 -7.12 -2.19 34.85
N GLU A 269 -8.22 -1.47 35.02
CA GLU A 269 -8.93 -0.80 33.92
C GLU A 269 -8.10 0.32 33.30
N ALA A 270 -7.40 1.13 34.09
CA ALA A 270 -6.54 2.18 33.59
C ALA A 270 -5.28 1.64 32.87
N ALA A 271 -4.76 0.49 33.31
CA ALA A 271 -3.63 -0.17 32.66
C ALA A 271 -4.05 -1.00 31.44
N ALA A 272 -5.31 -1.45 31.38
CA ALA A 272 -5.89 -2.16 30.26
C ALA A 272 -6.08 -1.19 29.10
N LYS A 273 -5.16 -1.23 28.13
CA LYS A 273 -5.33 -0.51 26.86
C LYS A 273 -5.97 -1.46 25.84
N PRO A 274 -6.95 -0.99 25.06
CA PRO A 274 -7.53 -1.79 23.99
C PRO A 274 -6.44 -2.30 23.05
N ALA A 275 -6.65 -3.47 22.45
CA ALA A 275 -5.80 -3.94 21.37
C ALA A 275 -5.70 -2.85 20.30
N HIS A 276 -4.53 -2.70 19.67
CA HIS A 276 -4.43 -1.83 18.52
C HIS A 276 -5.36 -2.38 17.45
N THR A 277 -6.49 -1.71 17.31
CA THR A 277 -7.44 -1.95 16.23
C THR A 277 -7.29 -0.71 15.39
N GLU A 278 -6.54 -0.81 14.29
CA GLU A 278 -6.80 0.12 13.21
C GLU A 278 -8.31 0.00 12.93
N ARG A 279 -9.01 1.14 12.89
CA ARG A 279 -10.41 1.14 12.50
C ARG A 279 -10.41 0.74 11.03
N SER A 280 -10.30 -0.56 10.75
CA SER A 280 -10.49 -1.10 9.44
C SER A 280 -11.84 -0.62 8.98
N ALA A 281 -11.86 -0.17 7.74
CA ALA A 281 -13.06 0.23 7.09
C ALA A 281 -14.12 -0.85 7.31
N GLY A 282 -15.23 -0.48 7.95
CA GLY A 282 -16.13 -1.44 8.60
C GLY A 282 -16.46 -2.66 7.75
N ASP A 283 -16.44 -3.84 8.38
CA ASP A 283 -16.76 -5.18 7.86
C ASP A 283 -17.22 -5.18 6.39
N ILE A 284 -16.26 -5.43 5.53
CA ILE A 284 -16.46 -5.38 4.10
C ILE A 284 -16.91 -6.77 3.63
N LYS A 285 -17.92 -6.78 2.77
CA LYS A 285 -18.59 -7.96 2.26
C LYS A 285 -19.01 -7.67 0.84
N LEU A 286 -18.29 -8.23 -0.14
CA LEU A 286 -18.78 -8.30 -1.52
C LEU A 286 -19.85 -9.41 -1.56
N THR A 287 -20.94 -9.20 -2.30
CA THR A 287 -21.95 -10.27 -2.43
C THR A 287 -22.00 -10.76 -3.87
N ASN A 288 -22.22 -12.06 -4.05
CA ASN A 288 -22.34 -12.68 -5.35
C ASN A 288 -23.83 -12.88 -5.67
N SER A 289 -24.38 -12.13 -6.63
CA SER A 289 -25.75 -12.30 -7.09
C SER A 289 -25.85 -13.54 -8.00
N GLY A 290 -26.57 -14.56 -7.51
CA GLY A 290 -26.58 -15.91 -8.08
C GLY A 290 -26.98 -15.99 -9.56
N THR A 291 -26.14 -16.64 -10.36
CA THR A 291 -26.31 -16.84 -11.81
C THR A 291 -26.03 -18.31 -12.18
N HIS A 292 -26.81 -18.88 -13.12
CA HIS A 292 -26.74 -20.29 -13.57
C HIS A 292 -25.95 -20.54 -14.88
N ALA A 293 -25.33 -19.52 -15.47
CA ALA A 293 -24.58 -19.64 -16.72
C ALA A 293 -23.24 -20.39 -16.52
N LYS A 294 -22.89 -21.30 -17.45
CA LYS A 294 -21.61 -22.06 -17.43
C LYS A 294 -20.38 -21.19 -17.78
N ALA A 295 -20.56 -20.15 -18.59
CA ALA A 295 -19.54 -19.14 -18.92
C ALA A 295 -20.20 -17.75 -18.85
N LEU A 296 -19.52 -16.81 -18.18
CA LEU A 296 -19.95 -15.42 -18.04
C LEU A 296 -19.48 -14.56 -19.21
N VAL A 297 -18.23 -14.75 -19.63
CA VAL A 297 -17.60 -14.07 -20.76
C VAL A 297 -16.94 -15.11 -21.66
N THR A 298 -17.16 -15.02 -22.98
CA THR A 298 -16.53 -15.89 -23.97
C THR A 298 -15.88 -15.06 -25.06
N LEU A 299 -14.62 -15.35 -25.35
CA LEU A 299 -13.84 -14.81 -26.44
C LEU A 299 -13.69 -15.94 -27.47
N ASP A 300 -14.25 -15.77 -28.66
CA ASP A 300 -14.14 -16.78 -29.72
C ASP A 300 -12.76 -16.72 -30.39
N GLU A 301 -12.55 -15.83 -31.35
CA GLU A 301 -11.23 -15.48 -31.87
C GLU A 301 -11.23 -13.99 -32.12
N LEU A 302 -10.51 -13.27 -31.28
CA LEU A 302 -10.44 -11.81 -31.32
C LEU A 302 -9.01 -11.38 -31.66
N ASP A 303 -8.92 -10.46 -32.61
CA ASP A 303 -7.70 -9.72 -32.90
C ASP A 303 -7.71 -8.47 -32.01
N VAL A 304 -6.75 -8.38 -31.11
CA VAL A 304 -6.56 -7.21 -30.24
C VAL A 304 -5.64 -6.25 -30.99
N GLU A 305 -6.17 -5.08 -31.33
CA GLU A 305 -5.50 -4.08 -32.16
C GLU A 305 -5.44 -2.73 -31.46
N THR A 306 -4.43 -1.92 -31.81
CA THR A 306 -4.38 -0.52 -31.40
C THR A 306 -5.46 0.32 -32.10
N PRO A 307 -5.75 1.56 -31.65
CA PRO A 307 -6.70 2.44 -32.34
C PRO A 307 -6.37 2.72 -33.82
N ASP A 308 -5.08 2.66 -34.19
CA ASP A 308 -4.58 2.75 -35.58
C ASP A 308 -4.59 1.39 -36.33
N SER A 309 -5.33 0.40 -35.83
CA SER A 309 -5.52 -0.93 -36.45
C SER A 309 -4.23 -1.77 -36.59
N ARG A 310 -3.23 -1.54 -35.73
CA ARG A 310 -2.05 -2.40 -35.66
C ARG A 310 -2.35 -3.60 -34.75
N LEU A 311 -2.23 -4.80 -35.30
CA LEU A 311 -2.37 -6.04 -34.54
C LEU A 311 -1.35 -6.15 -33.40
N LEU A 312 -1.84 -6.28 -32.17
CA LEU A 312 -1.05 -6.54 -30.97
C LEU A 312 -0.90 -8.06 -30.76
N TYR A 313 -2.03 -8.78 -30.64
CA TYR A 313 -2.06 -10.22 -30.47
C TYR A 313 -3.43 -10.83 -30.81
N LYS A 314 -3.47 -12.15 -30.96
CA LYS A 314 -4.71 -12.93 -31.12
C LYS A 314 -5.07 -13.64 -29.82
N THR A 315 -6.32 -13.55 -29.38
CA THR A 315 -6.76 -14.15 -28.10
C THR A 315 -6.89 -15.67 -28.17
N GLY A 316 -7.26 -16.20 -29.35
CA GLY A 316 -7.82 -17.55 -29.46
C GLY A 316 -9.13 -17.70 -28.65
N LYS A 317 -9.60 -18.95 -28.56
CA LYS A 317 -10.81 -19.31 -27.80
C LYS A 317 -10.54 -19.32 -26.31
N LYS A 318 -11.20 -18.43 -25.57
CA LYS A 318 -11.11 -18.29 -24.12
C LYS A 318 -12.49 -18.07 -23.51
N TRP A 319 -12.65 -18.43 -22.26
CA TRP A 319 -13.88 -18.16 -21.51
C TRP A 319 -13.58 -17.95 -20.03
N ILE A 320 -14.45 -17.20 -19.37
CA ILE A 320 -14.42 -16.95 -17.93
C ILE A 320 -15.70 -17.51 -17.35
N ALA A 321 -15.58 -18.49 -16.46
CA ALA A 321 -16.68 -19.10 -15.74
C ALA A 321 -16.90 -18.42 -14.38
N ARG A 322 -17.95 -18.85 -13.68
CA ARG A 322 -18.24 -18.36 -12.34
C ARG A 322 -17.15 -18.81 -11.35
N GLY A 323 -16.62 -17.87 -10.57
CA GLY A 323 -15.55 -18.11 -9.60
C GLY A 323 -14.14 -18.10 -10.21
N ASP A 324 -14.02 -17.96 -11.53
CA ASP A 324 -12.72 -17.73 -12.17
C ASP A 324 -12.24 -16.32 -11.86
N ARG A 325 -11.02 -16.23 -11.33
CA ARG A 325 -10.28 -14.98 -11.10
C ARG A 325 -9.09 -15.01 -12.04
N VAL A 326 -9.37 -14.60 -13.27
CA VAL A 326 -8.43 -14.65 -14.39
C VAL A 326 -7.52 -13.45 -14.34
N VAL A 327 -6.21 -13.70 -14.24
CA VAL A 327 -5.19 -12.65 -14.30
C VAL A 327 -4.65 -12.53 -15.71
N LEU A 328 -4.64 -11.33 -16.26
CA LEU A 328 -4.03 -11.02 -17.54
C LEU A 328 -2.59 -10.52 -17.34
N LEU A 329 -1.63 -11.37 -17.70
CA LEU A 329 -0.19 -11.13 -17.63
C LEU A 329 0.36 -10.67 -18.98
N GLY A 330 1.31 -9.74 -18.94
CA GLY A 330 2.02 -9.27 -20.13
C GLY A 330 2.82 -8.01 -19.82
N SER A 331 3.91 -7.78 -20.56
CA SER A 331 4.75 -6.60 -20.41
C SER A 331 3.99 -5.31 -20.72
N ASN A 332 4.56 -4.16 -20.41
CA ASN A 332 3.95 -2.87 -20.75
C ASN A 332 3.83 -2.69 -22.28
N GLY A 333 2.73 -2.08 -22.71
CA GLY A 333 2.45 -1.88 -24.14
C GLY A 333 2.02 -3.13 -24.92
N THR A 334 1.84 -4.28 -24.26
CA THR A 334 1.39 -5.53 -24.93
C THR A 334 -0.10 -5.55 -25.28
N GLY A 335 -0.90 -4.59 -24.78
CA GLY A 335 -2.34 -4.50 -25.08
C GLY A 335 -3.26 -5.06 -24.01
N LYS A 336 -2.83 -5.10 -22.74
CA LYS A 336 -3.66 -5.54 -21.58
C LYS A 336 -4.92 -4.67 -21.45
N THR A 337 -4.74 -3.36 -21.29
CA THR A 337 -5.83 -2.37 -21.19
C THR A 337 -6.72 -2.36 -22.44
N THR A 338 -6.17 -2.62 -23.63
CA THR A 338 -6.96 -2.74 -24.87
C THR A 338 -7.97 -3.88 -24.78
N LEU A 339 -7.55 -5.06 -24.31
CA LEU A 339 -8.46 -6.19 -24.13
C LEU A 339 -9.48 -5.93 -23.02
N VAL A 340 -9.05 -5.36 -21.90
CA VAL A 340 -9.96 -4.94 -20.82
C VAL A 340 -11.04 -4.01 -21.35
N ARG A 341 -10.67 -2.98 -22.13
CA ARG A 341 -11.62 -2.06 -22.76
C ARG A 341 -12.59 -2.77 -23.72
N GLN A 342 -12.09 -3.69 -24.56
CA GLN A 342 -12.96 -4.44 -25.48
C GLN A 342 -13.96 -5.34 -24.71
N VAL A 343 -13.53 -5.96 -23.61
CA VAL A 343 -14.42 -6.72 -22.72
C VAL A 343 -15.44 -5.80 -22.05
N HIS A 344 -15.01 -4.63 -21.58
CA HIS A 344 -15.88 -3.62 -20.98
C HIS A 344 -16.98 -3.17 -21.95
N GLU A 345 -16.61 -2.78 -23.18
CA GLU A 345 -17.53 -2.35 -24.24
C GLU A 345 -18.54 -3.45 -24.59
N ALA A 346 -18.10 -4.71 -24.68
CA ALA A 346 -18.98 -5.85 -24.91
C ALA A 346 -19.98 -6.08 -23.76
N LEU A 347 -19.55 -5.87 -22.51
CA LEU A 347 -20.41 -6.00 -21.33
C LEU A 347 -21.43 -4.86 -21.21
N LEU A 348 -21.16 -3.71 -21.81
CA LEU A 348 -22.12 -2.61 -21.97
C LEU A 348 -23.10 -2.81 -23.13
N GLY A 349 -23.00 -3.93 -23.86
CA GLY A 349 -23.91 -4.29 -24.95
C GLY A 349 -23.56 -3.68 -26.31
N GLN A 350 -22.33 -3.19 -26.50
CA GLN A 350 -21.85 -2.78 -27.83
C GLN A 350 -21.62 -4.01 -28.73
N GLU A 351 -21.73 -3.84 -30.06
CA GLU A 351 -21.41 -4.92 -31.00
C GLU A 351 -19.93 -5.33 -30.85
N SER A 352 -19.72 -6.57 -30.42
CA SER A 352 -18.39 -7.13 -30.17
C SER A 352 -18.37 -8.62 -30.47
N PRO A 353 -17.24 -9.18 -30.96
CA PRO A 353 -17.06 -10.62 -31.07
C PRO A 353 -16.98 -11.31 -29.70
N ILE A 354 -16.90 -10.55 -28.60
CA ILE A 354 -16.95 -11.06 -27.23
C ILE A 354 -18.42 -11.27 -26.84
N LYS A 355 -18.74 -12.49 -26.39
CA LYS A 355 -20.08 -12.85 -25.92
C LYS A 355 -20.16 -12.75 -24.40
N SER A 356 -21.20 -12.09 -23.90
CA SER A 356 -21.51 -12.00 -22.48
C SER A 356 -22.81 -12.73 -22.15
N ALA A 357 -22.88 -13.36 -20.98
CA ALA A 357 -24.14 -13.90 -20.49
C ALA A 357 -25.05 -12.75 -20.02
N ALA A 358 -26.35 -12.81 -20.36
CA ALA A 358 -27.33 -11.77 -20.00
C ALA A 358 -27.49 -11.55 -18.48
N SER A 359 -27.04 -12.51 -17.68
CA SER A 359 -27.03 -12.47 -16.23
C SER A 359 -25.85 -11.70 -15.63
N VAL A 360 -24.88 -11.26 -16.45
CA VAL A 360 -23.71 -10.55 -15.96
C VAL A 360 -24.09 -9.16 -15.46
N GLN A 361 -23.75 -8.88 -14.21
CA GLN A 361 -23.78 -7.56 -13.59
C GLN A 361 -22.32 -7.15 -13.42
N LEU A 362 -21.88 -6.24 -14.27
CA LEU A 362 -20.50 -5.76 -14.34
C LEU A 362 -20.22 -4.78 -13.20
N GLY A 363 -19.16 -5.05 -12.46
CA GLY A 363 -18.45 -4.07 -11.66
C GLY A 363 -17.14 -3.72 -12.35
N TYR A 364 -16.95 -2.45 -12.73
CA TYR A 364 -15.75 -1.99 -13.41
C TYR A 364 -14.98 -1.01 -12.53
N SER A 365 -13.68 -1.23 -12.39
CA SER A 365 -12.73 -0.32 -11.76
C SER A 365 -11.56 -0.13 -12.70
N ASP A 366 -11.33 1.11 -13.13
CA ASP A 366 -10.21 1.46 -14.01
C ASP A 366 -9.11 2.23 -13.27
N GLN A 367 -7.95 2.32 -13.93
CA GLN A 367 -6.77 3.01 -13.40
C GLN A 367 -7.02 4.51 -13.15
N HIS A 368 -8.00 5.12 -13.84
CA HIS A 368 -8.25 6.56 -13.80
C HIS A 368 -9.44 6.97 -12.91
N LEU A 369 -10.10 6.01 -12.26
CA LEU A 369 -11.31 6.24 -11.46
C LEU A 369 -12.38 7.04 -12.23
N THR A 370 -12.55 6.75 -13.52
CA THR A 370 -13.47 7.50 -14.42
C THR A 370 -14.94 7.34 -14.05
N GLN A 371 -15.24 6.44 -13.13
CA GLN A 371 -16.56 6.23 -12.53
C GLN A 371 -17.09 7.43 -11.71
N PHE A 372 -16.26 8.43 -11.42
CA PHE A 372 -16.66 9.61 -10.65
C PHE A 372 -16.76 10.87 -11.51
N ASP A 373 -17.80 11.67 -11.28
CA ASP A 373 -17.72 13.11 -11.52
C ASP A 373 -16.92 13.75 -10.38
N MET A 374 -15.77 14.32 -10.70
CA MET A 374 -14.86 14.91 -9.71
C MET A 374 -15.47 16.12 -8.99
N THR A 375 -16.55 16.69 -9.54
CA THR A 375 -17.28 17.81 -8.94
C THR A 375 -18.31 17.39 -7.89
N ASP A 376 -18.71 16.12 -7.87
CA ASP A 376 -19.63 15.57 -6.87
C ASP A 376 -18.96 15.43 -5.50
N THR A 377 -19.79 15.32 -4.45
CA THR A 377 -19.33 14.91 -3.12
C THR A 377 -19.43 13.39 -2.92
N PRO A 378 -18.63 12.79 -2.01
CA PRO A 378 -18.78 11.38 -1.67
C PRO A 378 -20.18 11.00 -1.22
N MET A 379 -20.88 11.89 -0.51
CA MET A 379 -22.29 11.70 -0.17
C MET A 379 -23.16 11.62 -1.42
N GLN A 380 -23.04 12.58 -2.34
CA GLN A 380 -23.80 12.59 -3.59
C GLN A 380 -23.52 11.35 -4.45
N ALA A 381 -22.26 10.93 -4.53
CA ALA A 381 -21.89 9.73 -5.30
C ALA A 381 -22.54 8.45 -4.73
N VAL A 382 -22.73 8.36 -3.41
CA VAL A 382 -23.39 7.21 -2.77
C VAL A 382 -24.91 7.34 -2.79
N THR A 383 -25.48 8.46 -2.35
CA THR A 383 -26.94 8.62 -2.23
C THR A 383 -27.62 8.90 -3.58
N GLY A 384 -26.89 9.43 -4.56
CA GLY A 384 -27.37 9.65 -5.91
C GLY A 384 -27.44 8.37 -6.73
N ALA A 385 -26.53 7.42 -6.50
CA ALA A 385 -26.47 6.15 -7.23
C ALA A 385 -27.25 5.02 -6.54
N PHE A 386 -27.45 5.08 -5.22
CA PHE A 386 -28.05 4.00 -4.44
C PHE A 386 -29.14 4.52 -3.50
N ASP A 387 -30.23 3.76 -3.37
CA ASP A 387 -31.32 4.04 -2.43
C ASP A 387 -30.91 3.70 -0.98
N ILE A 388 -30.04 4.55 -0.43
CA ILE A 388 -29.45 4.41 0.91
C ILE A 388 -29.72 5.71 1.67
N GLY A 389 -30.40 5.62 2.82
CA GLY A 389 -30.63 6.79 3.66
C GLY A 389 -29.33 7.43 4.18
N ASP A 390 -29.32 8.76 4.28
CA ASP A 390 -28.15 9.58 4.63
C ASP A 390 -27.35 9.06 5.82
N GLN A 391 -28.01 8.68 6.91
CA GLN A 391 -27.34 8.21 8.11
C GLN A 391 -26.52 6.93 7.85
N ARG A 392 -27.04 6.03 7.02
CA ARG A 392 -26.34 4.81 6.62
C ARG A 392 -25.22 5.13 5.63
N ALA A 393 -25.45 6.02 4.67
CA ALA A 393 -24.41 6.47 3.72
C ALA A 393 -23.22 7.10 4.46
N ARG A 394 -23.47 8.00 5.42
CA ARG A 394 -22.43 8.60 6.27
C ARG A 394 -21.63 7.55 7.05
N GLY A 395 -22.30 6.53 7.57
CA GLY A 395 -21.65 5.41 8.26
C GLY A 395 -20.77 4.58 7.33
N LEU A 396 -21.24 4.28 6.10
CA LEU A 396 -20.49 3.55 5.09
C LEU A 396 -19.26 4.33 4.60
N LEU A 397 -19.41 5.63 4.36
CA LEU A 397 -18.31 6.52 3.96
C LEU A 397 -17.27 6.68 5.06
N ALA A 398 -17.73 6.85 6.31
CA ALA A 398 -16.83 6.88 7.47
C ALA A 398 -16.09 5.54 7.61
N GLY A 399 -16.78 4.42 7.35
CA GLY A 399 -16.19 3.11 7.18
C GLY A 399 -15.08 3.15 6.13
N ALA A 400 -15.37 3.56 4.89
CA ALA A 400 -14.40 3.65 3.80
C ALA A 400 -13.24 4.68 4.00
N GLY A 401 -13.09 5.27 5.20
CA GLY A 401 -12.01 6.22 5.49
C GLY A 401 -12.27 7.65 5.01
N VAL A 402 -13.51 7.95 4.60
CA VAL A 402 -13.95 9.31 4.25
C VAL A 402 -14.58 9.93 5.50
N SER A 403 -13.83 10.82 6.16
CA SER A 403 -14.26 11.47 7.40
C SER A 403 -15.52 12.31 7.19
N ILE A 404 -16.31 12.52 8.26
CA ILE A 404 -17.58 13.27 8.20
C ILE A 404 -17.41 14.65 7.56
N GLN A 405 -16.28 15.32 7.82
CA GLN A 405 -15.99 16.63 7.23
C GLN A 405 -15.76 16.56 5.73
N MET A 406 -15.14 15.47 5.24
CA MET A 406 -14.81 15.27 3.82
C MET A 406 -15.97 14.71 3.01
N GLN A 407 -16.97 14.11 3.67
CA GLN A 407 -18.15 13.51 3.02
C GLN A 407 -18.96 14.51 2.17
N ASP A 408 -18.92 15.79 2.56
CA ASP A 408 -19.61 16.88 1.89
C ASP A 408 -18.64 17.78 1.08
N THR A 409 -17.37 17.38 0.95
CA THR A 409 -16.37 18.04 0.06
C THR A 409 -16.32 17.39 -1.30
N LYS A 410 -15.83 18.10 -2.32
CA LYS A 410 -15.68 17.55 -3.67
C LYS A 410 -14.72 16.36 -3.68
N ILE A 411 -15.03 15.36 -4.51
CA ILE A 411 -14.19 14.16 -4.70
C ILE A 411 -12.78 14.53 -5.17
N GLU A 412 -12.63 15.61 -5.94
CA GLU A 412 -11.32 16.16 -6.34
C GLU A 412 -10.37 16.45 -5.16
N ALA A 413 -10.92 16.84 -4.00
CA ALA A 413 -10.13 17.16 -2.80
C ALA A 413 -9.66 15.92 -2.02
N LEU A 414 -10.19 14.73 -2.35
CA LEU A 414 -9.81 13.50 -1.68
C LEU A 414 -8.42 13.02 -2.15
N SER A 415 -7.65 12.48 -1.20
CA SER A 415 -6.40 11.78 -1.52
C SER A 415 -6.66 10.59 -2.45
N GLY A 416 -5.65 10.17 -3.22
CA GLY A 416 -5.78 9.01 -4.12
C GLY A 416 -6.29 7.75 -3.41
N GLY A 417 -5.77 7.45 -2.22
CA GLY A 417 -6.24 6.29 -1.43
C GLY A 417 -7.63 6.45 -0.83
N GLN A 418 -8.12 7.67 -0.63
CA GLN A 418 -9.54 7.90 -0.26
C GLN A 418 -10.45 7.72 -1.48
N ARG A 419 -10.04 8.20 -2.65
CA ARG A 419 -10.79 8.00 -3.91
C ARG A 419 -10.87 6.52 -4.27
N ALA A 420 -9.77 5.77 -4.14
CA ALA A 420 -9.75 4.32 -4.34
C ALA A 420 -10.69 3.58 -3.37
N ARG A 421 -10.69 3.95 -2.08
CA ARG A 421 -11.62 3.35 -1.10
C ARG A 421 -13.08 3.71 -1.37
N LEU A 422 -13.37 4.94 -1.80
CA LEU A 422 -14.70 5.34 -2.26
C LEU A 422 -15.12 4.51 -3.49
N ALA A 423 -14.19 4.26 -4.41
CA ALA A 423 -14.44 3.49 -5.63
C ALA A 423 -14.85 2.06 -5.30
N MET A 424 -14.12 1.44 -4.38
CA MET A 424 -14.42 0.10 -3.86
C MET A 424 -15.77 0.07 -3.12
N LEU A 425 -16.10 1.10 -2.34
CA LEU A 425 -17.40 1.21 -1.69
C LEU A 425 -18.55 1.24 -2.72
N ILE A 426 -18.43 2.07 -3.75
CA ILE A 426 -19.45 2.15 -4.82
C ILE A 426 -19.57 0.82 -5.55
N LEU A 427 -18.45 0.22 -5.93
CA LEU A 427 -18.39 -1.09 -6.59
C LEU A 427 -19.09 -2.17 -5.75
N ARG A 428 -18.90 -2.16 -4.44
CA ARG A 428 -19.61 -3.04 -3.49
C ARG A 428 -21.11 -2.80 -3.50
N LEU A 429 -21.55 -1.54 -3.46
CA LEU A 429 -22.97 -1.19 -3.41
C LEU A 429 -23.72 -1.58 -4.69
N GLN A 430 -23.03 -1.67 -5.83
CA GLN A 430 -23.59 -2.20 -7.08
C GLN A 430 -23.94 -3.69 -7.02
N ASN A 431 -23.37 -4.45 -6.07
CA ASN A 431 -23.47 -5.92 -5.97
C ASN A 431 -23.22 -6.67 -7.30
N PRO A 432 -22.10 -6.41 -8.00
CA PRO A 432 -21.82 -7.06 -9.28
C PRO A 432 -21.45 -8.54 -9.09
N ASN A 433 -21.70 -9.34 -10.12
CA ASN A 433 -21.35 -10.77 -10.15
C ASN A 433 -20.17 -11.09 -11.10
N PHE A 434 -19.70 -10.10 -11.84
CA PHE A 434 -18.48 -10.14 -12.63
C PHE A 434 -17.71 -8.83 -12.46
N TYR A 435 -16.42 -8.92 -12.14
CA TYR A 435 -15.57 -7.77 -11.91
C TYR A 435 -14.52 -7.65 -13.01
N LEU A 436 -14.35 -6.44 -13.53
CA LEU A 436 -13.29 -6.10 -14.46
C LEU A 436 -12.41 -5.05 -13.80
N LEU A 437 -11.20 -5.47 -13.44
CA LEU A 437 -10.31 -4.70 -12.55
C LEU A 437 -9.00 -4.40 -13.27
N ASP A 438 -8.74 -3.14 -13.60
CA ASP A 438 -7.47 -2.69 -14.19
C ASP A 438 -6.65 -1.92 -13.15
N GLU A 439 -5.57 -2.55 -12.68
CA GLU A 439 -4.70 -2.07 -11.60
C GLU A 439 -5.44 -1.67 -10.30
N PRO A 440 -6.25 -2.57 -9.71
CA PRO A 440 -7.12 -2.22 -8.59
C PRO A 440 -6.38 -1.93 -7.28
N THR A 441 -5.11 -2.33 -7.19
CA THR A 441 -4.24 -2.10 -6.03
C THR A 441 -3.55 -0.74 -6.08
N ASN A 442 -3.59 -0.04 -7.22
CA ASN A 442 -3.00 1.28 -7.33
C ASN A 442 -3.66 2.25 -6.33
N HIS A 443 -2.83 3.04 -5.65
CA HIS A 443 -3.24 4.01 -4.63
C HIS A 443 -3.83 3.41 -3.34
N LEU A 444 -3.94 2.08 -3.21
CA LEU A 444 -4.28 1.42 -1.94
C LEU A 444 -3.02 1.27 -1.09
N ASP A 445 -3.18 1.44 0.22
CA ASP A 445 -2.16 1.00 1.17
C ASP A 445 -2.20 -0.51 1.35
N ILE A 446 -1.20 -1.05 2.06
CA ILE A 446 -1.06 -2.50 2.26
C ILE A 446 -2.31 -3.09 2.93
N GLU A 447 -2.90 -2.41 3.91
CA GLU A 447 -4.15 -2.84 4.55
C GLU A 447 -5.30 -2.86 3.53
N GLY A 448 -5.46 -1.80 2.73
CA GLY A 448 -6.46 -1.75 1.67
C GLY A 448 -6.29 -2.85 0.62
N GLN A 449 -5.05 -3.20 0.28
CA GLN A 449 -4.74 -4.33 -0.61
C GLN A 449 -5.17 -5.67 0.02
N GLU A 450 -4.75 -5.95 1.27
CA GLU A 450 -5.09 -7.19 1.98
C GLU A 450 -6.61 -7.38 2.12
N VAL A 451 -7.33 -6.29 2.39
CA VAL A 451 -8.79 -6.25 2.46
C VAL A 451 -9.43 -6.61 1.12
N LEU A 452 -8.99 -5.98 0.03
CA LEU A 452 -9.49 -6.26 -1.32
C LEU A 452 -9.23 -7.72 -1.71
N GLU A 453 -8.04 -8.24 -1.41
CA GLU A 453 -7.70 -9.66 -1.64
C GLU A 453 -8.65 -10.60 -0.93
N HIS A 454 -8.89 -10.33 0.36
CA HIS A 454 -9.76 -11.15 1.19
C HIS A 454 -11.17 -11.20 0.61
N GLU A 455 -11.73 -10.06 0.23
CA GLU A 455 -13.08 -10.00 -0.31
C GLU A 455 -13.23 -10.71 -1.66
N LEU A 456 -12.27 -10.55 -2.56
CA LEU A 456 -12.28 -11.23 -3.87
C LEU A 456 -12.21 -12.74 -3.70
N CYS A 457 -11.45 -13.22 -2.70
CA CYS A 457 -11.27 -14.64 -2.43
C CYS A 457 -12.45 -15.26 -1.67
N GLU A 458 -12.89 -14.66 -0.56
CA GLU A 458 -13.91 -15.22 0.34
C GLU A 458 -15.27 -15.37 -0.37
N HIS A 459 -15.63 -14.40 -1.22
CA HIS A 459 -16.94 -14.38 -1.87
C HIS A 459 -17.00 -15.14 -3.20
N GLY A 460 -15.90 -15.80 -3.60
CA GLY A 460 -15.84 -16.57 -4.84
C GLY A 460 -16.22 -15.72 -6.06
N VAL A 461 -15.73 -14.48 -6.06
CA VAL A 461 -16.00 -13.50 -7.12
C VAL A 461 -15.42 -14.00 -8.44
N SER A 462 -16.13 -13.72 -9.55
CA SER A 462 -15.63 -13.95 -10.89
C SER A 462 -15.04 -12.66 -11.43
N CYS A 463 -13.80 -12.67 -11.92
CA CYS A 463 -13.17 -11.47 -12.43
C CYS A 463 -12.16 -11.71 -13.55
N LEU A 464 -11.96 -10.66 -14.35
CA LEU A 464 -10.78 -10.46 -15.18
C LEU A 464 -9.98 -9.32 -14.56
N LEU A 465 -8.74 -9.58 -14.16
CA LEU A 465 -7.90 -8.62 -13.46
C LEU A 465 -6.55 -8.40 -14.15
N VAL A 466 -6.10 -7.16 -14.14
CA VAL A 466 -4.75 -6.73 -14.52
C VAL A 466 -4.13 -6.08 -13.28
N SER A 467 -2.93 -6.50 -12.90
CA SER A 467 -2.21 -5.89 -11.78
C SER A 467 -0.70 -6.12 -11.92
N HIS A 468 0.08 -5.12 -11.54
CA HIS A 468 1.53 -5.23 -11.35
C HIS A 468 1.93 -5.66 -9.92
N ASP A 469 1.00 -5.72 -8.97
CA ASP A 469 1.28 -6.19 -7.61
C ASP A 469 1.42 -7.73 -7.61
N ARG A 470 2.67 -8.18 -7.40
CA ARG A 470 3.04 -9.60 -7.42
C ARG A 470 2.36 -10.40 -6.33
N SER A 471 2.19 -9.81 -5.14
CA SER A 471 1.53 -10.48 -4.01
C SER A 471 0.04 -10.59 -4.26
N PHE A 472 -0.59 -9.51 -4.74
CA PHE A 472 -2.00 -9.50 -5.10
C PHE A 472 -2.34 -10.53 -6.18
N VAL A 473 -1.56 -10.56 -7.26
CA VAL A 473 -1.75 -11.52 -8.36
C VAL A 473 -1.63 -12.97 -7.87
N ARG A 474 -0.68 -13.28 -6.99
CA ARG A 474 -0.48 -14.62 -6.42
C ARG A 474 -1.61 -15.03 -5.47
N ASN A 475 -2.10 -14.10 -4.67
CA ASN A 475 -3.12 -14.38 -3.65
C ASN A 475 -4.52 -14.49 -4.27
N VAL A 476 -4.84 -13.66 -5.26
CA VAL A 476 -6.19 -13.58 -5.85
C VAL A 476 -6.35 -14.48 -7.06
N GLY A 477 -5.34 -14.54 -7.94
CA GLY A 477 -5.43 -15.24 -9.22
C GLY A 477 -5.58 -16.76 -9.06
N ASN A 478 -6.49 -17.36 -9.82
CA ASN A 478 -6.61 -18.83 -9.93
C ASN A 478 -6.49 -19.36 -11.37
N ARG A 479 -6.49 -18.47 -12.36
CA ARG A 479 -6.21 -18.75 -13.77
C ARG A 479 -5.38 -17.61 -14.33
N PHE A 480 -4.43 -17.90 -15.22
CA PHE A 480 -3.49 -16.90 -15.71
C PHE A 480 -3.44 -16.93 -17.23
N TRP A 481 -3.73 -15.80 -17.86
CA TRP A 481 -3.61 -15.61 -19.29
C TRP A 481 -2.41 -14.71 -19.57
N GLN A 482 -1.42 -15.22 -20.28
CA GLN A 482 -0.21 -14.48 -20.62
C GLN A 482 -0.19 -14.10 -22.10
N ILE A 483 0.06 -12.82 -22.38
CA ILE A 483 0.33 -12.34 -23.73
C ILE A 483 1.79 -12.66 -24.05
N LYS A 484 2.01 -13.64 -24.93
CA LYS A 484 3.34 -14.10 -25.34
C LYS A 484 3.38 -14.37 -26.83
N GLY A 485 4.40 -13.85 -27.52
CA GLY A 485 4.60 -14.11 -28.96
C GLY A 485 3.41 -13.73 -29.84
N LYS A 486 2.75 -12.60 -29.56
CA LYS A 486 1.52 -12.13 -30.23
C LYS A 486 0.31 -13.08 -30.09
N ARG A 487 0.28 -13.91 -29.05
CA ARG A 487 -0.83 -14.79 -28.69
C ARG A 487 -1.18 -14.66 -27.22
N LEU A 488 -2.43 -14.93 -26.88
CA LEU A 488 -2.88 -15.07 -25.50
C LEU A 488 -2.90 -16.56 -25.10
N GLU A 489 -1.98 -16.95 -24.25
CA GLU A 489 -1.81 -18.34 -23.80
C GLU A 489 -2.27 -18.46 -22.35
N GLU A 490 -2.78 -19.63 -21.95
CA GLU A 490 -3.08 -19.89 -20.54
C GLU A 490 -1.88 -20.62 -19.92
N VAL A 491 -1.45 -20.15 -18.75
CA VAL A 491 -0.26 -20.62 -18.06
C VAL A 491 -0.61 -21.07 -16.64
N ASP A 492 0.21 -21.95 -16.08
CA ASP A 492 -0.06 -22.55 -14.76
C ASP A 492 0.07 -21.55 -13.61
N GLY A 493 0.85 -20.49 -13.80
CA GLY A 493 1.07 -19.48 -12.76
C GLY A 493 1.85 -18.26 -13.23
N PRO A 494 1.95 -17.23 -12.38
CA PRO A 494 2.57 -15.95 -12.75
C PRO A 494 4.08 -15.91 -12.49
N SER A 495 4.64 -16.92 -11.81
CA SER A 495 6.02 -16.92 -11.32
C SER A 495 7.07 -16.77 -12.44
N ASP A 496 6.93 -17.54 -13.52
CA ASP A 496 7.86 -17.48 -14.65
C ASP A 496 7.81 -16.13 -15.36
N PHE A 497 6.61 -15.57 -15.50
CA PHE A 497 6.42 -14.22 -16.05
C PHE A 497 7.11 -13.16 -15.18
N PHE A 498 6.88 -13.18 -13.86
CA PHE A 498 7.54 -12.22 -12.95
C PHE A 498 9.06 -12.37 -12.94
N ALA A 499 9.58 -13.59 -12.95
CA ALA A 499 11.02 -13.83 -12.99
C ALA A 499 11.65 -13.34 -14.30
N GLN A 500 10.94 -13.45 -15.42
CA GLN A 500 11.38 -12.90 -16.71
C GLN A 500 11.34 -11.37 -16.70
N GLU A 501 10.23 -10.76 -16.29
CA GLU A 501 10.09 -9.30 -16.28
C GLU A 501 11.10 -8.62 -15.35
N LEU A 502 11.35 -9.18 -14.16
CA LEU A 502 12.35 -8.65 -13.21
C LEU A 502 13.78 -8.73 -13.76
N ARG A 503 14.04 -9.61 -14.73
CA ARG A 503 15.35 -9.77 -15.40
C ARG A 503 15.43 -9.08 -16.76
N ALA A 504 14.29 -8.71 -17.36
CA ALA A 504 14.20 -8.22 -18.73
C ALA A 504 14.78 -6.81 -18.94
N SER A 505 15.46 -6.25 -17.93
CA SER A 505 16.15 -4.96 -18.00
C SER A 505 17.68 -5.07 -18.00
N ASP A 506 18.22 -6.31 -18.05
CA ASP A 506 19.60 -6.60 -18.49
C ASP A 506 19.65 -6.65 -20.03
#